data_AF-A0A2N1M5T6-F1
#
_entry.id   AF-A0A2N1M5T6-F1
#
_cell.length_a   1.000
_cell.length_b   1.000
_cell.length_c   1.000
_cell.angle_alpha   90.00
_cell.angle_beta   90.00
_cell.angle_gamma   90.00
#
_symmetry.space_group_name_H-M   'P 1'
#
loop_
_entity.id
_entity.type
_entity.pdbx_description
1 polymer ?
#
loop_
_entity_poly.entity_id
_entity_poly.type
_entity_poly.pdbx_seq_one_letter_code
_entity_poly.pdbx_strand_id
1 'polypeptide(L)'
;MMSNIIEMGISFNCYVLSSSDTFTIDIYKEEDIRYTMLGDNKYNLTVFKIGNILNFICSRNKVDVSVMRGVKLWKVNVKKSEIKKNVHTEEDIININGREMEPEELFEEYFKDELNNQNYIVSNIHIIAIIPATDSLEWSIDLSDTSTVVSNVDAILSDFRELFKRCCCEKLKLPIFKPDKAHPYYNAIRDLQIPSNPKYKQRPLLLMNDLPTINGNDGLTDTTVLEDLSQIKEIMIVMGTSGSGKTRTLIELLCKKYGIYFTGLVKENPGSGDLRMMIDHIFPRLKESLPKNDLYATRYSKCLLFARIYTLNYILENYGKINPCNWAILQLCPTVF
;
A
#
# COMPACT_ATOMS: atom_id res chain seq x y z
N MET A 1 -32.60 -48.84 13.19
CA MET A 1 -31.75 -47.64 13.06
C MET A 1 -31.58 -47.09 14.46
N MET A 2 -30.42 -47.32 15.08
CA MET A 2 -30.09 -46.61 16.32
C MET A 2 -29.94 -45.12 15.96
N SER A 3 -30.72 -44.28 16.61
CA SER A 3 -30.53 -42.83 16.57
C SER A 3 -29.20 -42.52 17.24
N ASN A 4 -28.21 -42.03 16.50
CA ASN A 4 -27.01 -41.44 17.10
C ASN A 4 -27.48 -40.26 17.97
N ILE A 5 -27.41 -40.43 19.29
CA ILE A 5 -27.72 -39.36 20.24
C ILE A 5 -26.52 -38.42 20.21
N ILE A 6 -26.68 -37.27 19.56
CA ILE A 6 -25.72 -36.18 19.64
C ILE A 6 -25.96 -35.51 21.00
N GLU A 7 -25.04 -35.72 21.93
CA GLU A 7 -25.09 -35.06 23.24
C GLU A 7 -24.23 -33.80 23.19
N MET A 8 -24.83 -32.66 23.53
CA MET A 8 -24.08 -31.43 23.75
C MET A 8 -23.41 -31.54 25.12
N GLY A 9 -22.08 -31.66 25.15
CA GLY A 9 -21.32 -31.92 26.37
C GLY A 9 -21.05 -30.66 27.18
N ILE A 10 -20.45 -29.64 26.56
CA ILE A 10 -20.08 -28.38 27.22
C ILE A 10 -20.15 -27.21 26.24
N SER A 11 -20.47 -26.02 26.73
CA SER A 11 -20.57 -24.80 25.93
C SER A 11 -19.78 -23.66 26.56
N PHE A 12 -18.97 -22.97 25.75
CA PHE A 12 -18.18 -21.82 26.16
C PHE A 12 -18.73 -20.55 25.56
N ASN A 13 -18.95 -19.52 26.39
CA ASN A 13 -19.42 -18.24 25.88
C ASN A 13 -18.26 -17.43 25.29
N CYS A 14 -18.46 -16.88 24.09
CA CYS A 14 -17.55 -15.97 23.44
C CYS A 14 -18.16 -14.56 23.36
N TYR A 15 -17.36 -13.55 23.72
CA TYR A 15 -17.71 -12.14 23.70
C TYR A 15 -16.73 -11.35 22.85
N VAL A 16 -17.23 -10.62 21.86
CA VAL A 16 -16.44 -9.68 21.06
C VAL A 16 -16.67 -8.28 21.60
N LEU A 17 -15.66 -7.70 22.28
CA LEU A 17 -15.85 -6.44 23.02
C LEU A 17 -16.18 -5.26 22.10
N SER A 18 -15.57 -5.19 20.92
CA SER A 18 -15.72 -4.06 20.00
C SER A 18 -17.09 -3.99 19.31
N SER A 19 -17.69 -5.14 18.98
CA SER A 19 -18.97 -5.21 18.27
C SER A 19 -20.14 -5.55 19.18
N SER A 20 -19.89 -5.87 20.47
CA SER A 20 -20.86 -6.46 21.38
C SER A 20 -21.49 -7.76 20.86
N ASP A 21 -20.87 -8.41 19.86
CA ASP A 21 -21.31 -9.70 19.35
C ASP A 21 -21.02 -10.79 20.39
N THR A 22 -21.94 -11.74 20.51
CA THR A 22 -21.83 -12.85 21.45
C THR A 22 -22.32 -14.12 20.79
N PHE A 23 -21.56 -15.19 20.97
CA PHE A 23 -21.92 -16.52 20.47
C PHE A 23 -21.33 -17.59 21.40
N THR A 24 -21.71 -18.85 21.17
CA THR A 24 -21.21 -19.98 21.95
C THR A 24 -20.33 -20.88 21.09
N ILE A 25 -19.36 -21.52 21.75
CA ILE A 25 -18.60 -22.63 21.20
C ILE A 25 -19.09 -23.87 21.91
N ASP A 26 -19.93 -24.63 21.21
CA ASP A 26 -20.52 -25.86 21.74
C ASP A 26 -19.63 -27.04 21.37
N ILE A 27 -19.31 -27.87 22.35
CA ILE A 27 -18.57 -29.11 22.19
C ILE A 27 -19.58 -30.26 22.24
N TYR A 28 -19.72 -30.93 21.12
CA TYR A 28 -20.56 -32.11 20.96
C TYR A 28 -19.75 -33.36 21.22
N LYS A 29 -20.42 -34.38 21.76
CA LYS A 29 -19.89 -35.72 21.91
C LYS A 29 -20.74 -36.69 21.10
N GLU A 30 -20.08 -37.41 20.20
CA GLU A 30 -20.67 -38.50 19.43
C GLU A 30 -19.73 -39.70 19.59
N GLU A 31 -20.17 -40.74 20.28
CA GLU A 31 -19.35 -41.89 20.68
C GLU A 31 -18.08 -41.44 21.46
N ASP A 32 -16.89 -41.77 20.94
CA ASP A 32 -15.58 -41.40 21.51
C ASP A 32 -14.99 -40.13 20.86
N ILE A 33 -15.73 -39.45 19.98
CA ILE A 33 -15.27 -38.26 19.27
C ILE A 33 -15.90 -37.01 19.88
N ARG A 34 -15.06 -36.05 20.25
CA ARG A 34 -15.47 -34.68 20.60
C ARG A 34 -15.23 -33.75 19.42
N TYR A 35 -16.21 -32.92 19.08
CA TYR A 35 -16.09 -31.97 17.99
C TYR A 35 -16.86 -30.68 18.28
N THR A 36 -16.56 -29.64 17.52
CA THR A 36 -17.29 -28.38 17.55
C THR A 36 -17.72 -27.95 16.15
N MET A 37 -18.73 -27.10 16.08
CA MET A 37 -19.23 -26.50 14.84
C MET A 37 -18.99 -25.00 14.91
N LEU A 38 -18.28 -24.43 13.93
CA LEU A 38 -18.15 -22.98 13.76
C LEU A 38 -18.67 -22.59 12.37
N GLY A 39 -19.87 -22.02 12.33
CA GLY A 39 -20.62 -21.86 11.07
C GLY A 39 -20.93 -23.22 10.46
N ASP A 40 -20.61 -23.40 9.18
CA ASP A 40 -20.83 -24.65 8.46
C ASP A 40 -19.67 -25.67 8.61
N ASN A 41 -18.62 -25.32 9.36
CA ASN A 41 -17.42 -26.14 9.48
C ASN A 41 -17.44 -27.00 10.76
N LYS A 42 -17.21 -28.31 10.59
CA LYS A 42 -17.03 -29.28 11.68
C LYS A 42 -15.55 -29.46 12.00
N TYR A 43 -15.16 -29.26 13.25
CA TYR A 43 -13.78 -29.43 13.73
C TYR A 43 -13.70 -30.52 14.78
N ASN A 44 -12.87 -31.55 14.56
CA ASN A 44 -12.52 -32.49 15.62
C ASN A 44 -11.67 -31.76 16.67
N LEU A 45 -12.00 -31.96 17.95
CA LEU A 45 -11.37 -31.26 19.06
C LEU A 45 -9.85 -31.48 19.13
N THR A 46 -9.35 -32.64 18.68
CA THR A 46 -7.91 -32.97 18.67
C THR A 46 -7.08 -32.12 17.70
N VAL A 47 -7.72 -31.44 16.74
CA VAL A 47 -7.07 -30.57 15.75
C VAL A 47 -7.64 -29.15 15.76
N PHE A 48 -8.59 -28.87 16.65
CA PHE A 48 -9.25 -27.57 16.74
C PHE A 48 -8.33 -26.57 17.41
N LYS A 49 -7.94 -25.52 16.68
CA LYS A 49 -7.00 -24.49 17.14
C LYS A 49 -7.69 -23.19 17.48
N ILE A 50 -7.05 -22.38 18.32
CA ILE A 50 -7.50 -21.03 18.65
C ILE A 50 -7.63 -20.17 17.37
N GLY A 51 -6.73 -20.34 16.40
CA GLY A 51 -6.82 -19.67 15.10
C GLY A 51 -8.12 -19.94 14.34
N ASN A 52 -8.76 -21.09 14.52
CA ASN A 52 -10.06 -21.37 13.89
C ASN A 52 -11.17 -20.46 14.46
N ILE A 53 -11.13 -20.20 15.77
CA ILE A 53 -12.06 -19.29 16.44
C ILE A 53 -11.82 -17.85 15.97
N LEU A 54 -10.55 -17.44 15.90
CA LEU A 54 -10.16 -16.11 15.44
C LEU A 54 -10.64 -15.86 14.01
N ASN A 55 -10.41 -16.81 13.09
CA ASN A 55 -10.87 -16.72 11.70
C ASN A 55 -12.40 -16.60 11.60
N PHE A 56 -13.12 -17.38 12.41
CA PHE A 56 -14.58 -17.33 12.47
C PHE A 56 -15.08 -15.97 12.97
N ILE A 57 -14.51 -15.44 14.05
CA ILE A 57 -14.84 -14.12 14.59
C ILE A 57 -14.60 -13.02 13.54
N CYS A 58 -13.44 -13.05 12.88
CA CYS A 58 -13.09 -12.07 11.86
C CYS A 58 -14.05 -12.11 10.67
N SER A 59 -14.40 -13.31 10.19
CA SER A 59 -15.35 -13.47 9.09
C SER A 59 -16.75 -12.99 9.47
N ARG A 60 -17.22 -13.37 10.66
CA ARG A 60 -18.54 -13.01 11.19
C ARG A 60 -18.70 -11.50 11.41
N ASN A 61 -17.64 -10.83 11.88
CA ASN A 61 -17.63 -9.40 12.17
C ASN A 61 -17.12 -8.54 10.99
N LYS A 62 -16.92 -9.14 9.80
CA LYS A 62 -16.41 -8.46 8.59
C LYS A 62 -15.11 -7.67 8.84
N VAL A 63 -14.20 -8.26 9.63
CA VAL A 63 -12.92 -7.65 9.97
C VAL A 63 -12.00 -7.65 8.75
N ASP A 64 -11.38 -6.52 8.46
CA ASP A 64 -10.41 -6.39 7.38
C ASP A 64 -9.17 -7.27 7.64
N VAL A 65 -8.62 -7.85 6.57
CA VAL A 65 -7.45 -8.76 6.64
C VAL A 65 -6.24 -8.07 7.28
N SER A 66 -6.08 -6.75 7.13
CA SER A 66 -5.00 -5.99 7.76
C SER A 66 -5.13 -5.89 9.28
N VAL A 67 -6.35 -5.93 9.82
CA VAL A 67 -6.65 -5.85 11.26
C VAL A 67 -6.61 -7.24 11.91
N MET A 68 -6.88 -8.28 11.12
CA MET A 68 -6.94 -9.67 11.57
C MET A 68 -5.70 -10.12 12.35
N ARG A 69 -4.50 -9.62 11.99
CA ARG A 69 -3.24 -9.94 12.67
C ARG A 69 -3.12 -9.36 14.09
N GLY A 70 -3.93 -8.36 14.42
CA GLY A 70 -3.95 -7.73 15.74
C GLY A 70 -5.07 -8.25 16.64
N VAL A 71 -5.95 -9.14 16.14
CA VAL A 71 -7.04 -9.69 16.95
C VAL A 71 -6.46 -10.65 17.98
N LYS A 72 -6.77 -10.38 19.26
CA LYS A 72 -6.34 -11.22 20.39
C LYS A 72 -7.53 -11.92 21.02
N LEU A 73 -7.33 -13.17 21.41
CA LEU A 73 -8.31 -13.97 22.16
C LEU A 73 -7.79 -14.23 23.57
N TRP A 74 -8.69 -14.13 24.53
CA TRP A 74 -8.37 -14.28 25.96
C TRP A 74 -9.33 -15.26 26.61
N LYS A 75 -8.79 -16.15 27.46
CA LYS A 75 -9.59 -16.96 28.39
C LYS A 75 -9.69 -16.22 29.72
N VAL A 76 -10.90 -16.09 30.27
CA VAL A 76 -11.14 -15.55 31.61
C VAL A 76 -12.04 -16.50 32.41
N ASN A 77 -11.94 -16.43 33.73
CA ASN A 77 -12.78 -17.20 34.67
C ASN A 77 -13.38 -16.27 35.72
N VAL A 78 -14.47 -15.61 35.37
CA VAL A 78 -15.18 -14.61 36.20
C VAL A 78 -16.68 -14.66 35.93
N LYS A 79 -17.51 -14.15 36.85
CA LYS A 79 -18.94 -14.10 36.60
C LYS A 79 -19.25 -13.17 35.42
N LYS A 80 -20.23 -13.52 34.58
CA LYS A 80 -20.71 -12.69 33.47
C LYS A 80 -21.02 -11.23 33.85
N SER A 81 -21.51 -10.99 35.07
CA SER A 81 -21.78 -9.64 35.59
C SER A 81 -20.54 -8.78 35.78
N GLU A 82 -19.38 -9.40 36.00
CA GLU A 82 -18.10 -8.71 36.19
C GLU A 82 -17.52 -8.28 34.84
N ILE A 83 -17.65 -9.11 33.80
CA ILE A 83 -17.23 -8.76 32.43
C ILE A 83 -17.99 -7.52 31.94
N LYS A 84 -19.33 -7.53 32.02
CA LYS A 84 -20.15 -6.43 31.49
C LYS A 84 -19.92 -5.09 32.20
N LYS A 85 -19.44 -5.10 33.45
CA LYS A 85 -19.25 -3.90 34.25
C LYS A 85 -17.84 -3.33 34.18
N ASN A 86 -16.84 -4.21 34.02
CA ASN A 86 -15.45 -3.86 34.30
C ASN A 86 -14.50 -4.09 33.11
N VAL A 87 -14.93 -4.73 32.02
CA VAL A 87 -14.03 -5.11 30.93
C VAL A 87 -14.33 -4.29 29.68
N HIS A 88 -13.44 -3.33 29.39
CA HIS A 88 -13.52 -2.48 28.20
C HIS A 88 -12.21 -2.46 27.39
N THR A 89 -11.08 -2.78 28.03
CA THR A 89 -9.74 -2.72 27.46
C THR A 89 -8.96 -4.02 27.70
N GLU A 90 -7.81 -4.18 27.04
CA GLU A 90 -6.88 -5.29 27.27
C GLU A 90 -6.37 -5.30 28.72
N GLU A 91 -6.09 -4.12 29.28
CA GLU A 91 -5.62 -3.97 30.66
C GLU A 91 -6.67 -4.44 31.67
N ASP A 92 -7.96 -4.21 31.40
CA ASP A 92 -9.05 -4.74 32.23
C ASP A 92 -9.11 -6.27 32.21
N ILE A 93 -8.82 -6.90 31.06
CA ILE A 93 -8.77 -8.36 30.95
C ILE A 93 -7.61 -8.92 31.78
N ILE A 94 -6.44 -8.29 31.71
CA ILE A 94 -5.28 -8.68 32.52
C ILE A 94 -5.61 -8.55 34.01
N ASN A 95 -6.28 -7.48 34.42
CA ASN A 95 -6.69 -7.25 35.81
C ASN A 95 -7.65 -8.30 36.38
N ILE A 96 -8.40 -9.00 35.51
CA ILE A 96 -9.27 -10.12 35.90
C ILE A 96 -8.62 -11.50 35.67
N ASN A 97 -7.30 -11.56 35.62
CA ASN A 97 -6.50 -12.76 35.38
C ASN A 97 -6.79 -13.43 34.04
N GLY A 98 -7.04 -12.63 33.00
CA GLY A 98 -7.18 -13.16 31.64
C GLY A 98 -5.87 -13.72 31.11
N ARG A 99 -5.96 -14.87 30.45
CA ARG A 99 -4.85 -15.53 29.77
C ARG A 99 -4.99 -15.35 28.26
N GLU A 100 -4.02 -14.69 27.63
CA GLU A 100 -3.95 -14.59 26.17
C GLU A 100 -3.81 -15.99 25.54
N MET A 101 -4.46 -16.21 24.40
CA MET A 101 -4.50 -17.49 23.71
C MET A 101 -3.82 -17.39 22.35
N GLU A 102 -2.81 -18.21 22.14
CA GLU A 102 -2.00 -18.23 20.92
C GLU A 102 -2.73 -18.93 19.75
N PRO A 103 -2.79 -18.35 18.54
CA PRO A 103 -3.56 -18.90 17.41
C PRO A 103 -3.12 -20.30 16.97
N GLU A 104 -1.83 -20.63 17.08
CA GLU A 104 -1.25 -21.89 16.63
C GLU A 104 -1.56 -23.06 17.57
N GLU A 105 -1.91 -22.76 18.82
CA GLU A 105 -2.16 -23.74 19.88
C GLU A 105 -3.56 -24.36 19.79
N LEU A 106 -3.67 -25.57 20.31
CA LEU A 106 -4.94 -26.31 20.36
C LEU A 106 -5.87 -25.71 21.41
N PHE A 107 -7.17 -25.71 21.12
CA PHE A 107 -8.19 -25.30 22.06
C PHE A 107 -8.13 -26.10 23.36
N GLU A 108 -7.86 -27.41 23.28
CA GLU A 108 -7.78 -28.28 24.46
C GLU A 108 -6.67 -27.85 25.43
N GLU A 109 -5.58 -27.21 24.98
CA GLU A 109 -4.50 -26.75 25.87
C GLU A 109 -4.96 -25.63 26.82
N TYR A 110 -5.95 -24.85 26.40
CA TYR A 110 -6.52 -23.79 27.22
C TYR A 110 -7.69 -24.26 28.06
N PHE A 111 -8.43 -25.28 27.63
CA PHE A 111 -9.68 -25.73 28.26
C PHE A 111 -9.62 -27.16 28.81
N LYS A 112 -8.40 -27.69 29.02
CA LYS A 112 -8.17 -29.09 29.40
C LYS A 112 -8.95 -29.51 30.64
N ASP A 113 -8.96 -28.67 31.67
CA ASP A 113 -9.56 -29.03 32.95
C ASP A 113 -11.09 -28.92 32.90
N GLU A 114 -11.62 -27.96 32.15
CA GLU A 114 -13.05 -27.79 31.85
C GLU A 114 -13.60 -28.95 31.02
N LEU A 115 -12.83 -29.39 30.02
CA LEU A 115 -13.20 -30.50 29.15
C LEU A 115 -13.16 -31.86 29.86
N ASN A 116 -12.43 -31.96 30.97
CA ASN A 116 -12.23 -33.21 31.72
C ASN A 116 -12.92 -33.21 33.10
N ASN A 117 -13.84 -32.27 33.35
CA ASN A 117 -14.69 -32.22 34.55
C ASN A 117 -13.93 -32.17 35.89
N GLN A 118 -12.96 -31.28 36.05
CA GLN A 118 -12.57 -30.87 37.40
C GLN A 118 -13.53 -29.78 37.90
N ASN A 119 -13.62 -29.56 39.22
CA ASN A 119 -14.61 -28.70 39.89
C ASN A 119 -14.58 -27.22 39.44
N TYR A 120 -15.13 -26.90 38.26
CA TYR A 120 -15.25 -25.54 37.74
C TYR A 120 -16.70 -25.14 37.52
N ILE A 121 -16.95 -23.86 37.73
CA ILE A 121 -18.21 -23.23 37.38
C ILE A 121 -18.10 -22.83 35.90
N VAL A 122 -18.52 -23.73 34.99
CA VAL A 122 -18.47 -23.54 33.53
C VAL A 122 -19.09 -22.20 33.10
N SER A 123 -20.12 -21.73 33.81
CA SER A 123 -20.77 -20.45 33.53
C SER A 123 -19.90 -19.21 33.76
N ASN A 124 -18.75 -19.33 34.43
CA ASN A 124 -17.79 -18.25 34.63
C ASN A 124 -16.69 -18.23 33.56
N ILE A 125 -16.65 -19.24 32.70
CA ILE A 125 -15.56 -19.39 31.73
C ILE A 125 -15.98 -18.76 30.43
N HIS A 126 -15.17 -17.79 30.01
CA HIS A 126 -15.50 -16.93 28.88
C HIS A 126 -14.28 -16.73 27.99
N ILE A 127 -14.54 -16.69 26.68
CA ILE A 127 -13.58 -16.31 25.65
C ILE A 127 -13.87 -14.86 25.31
N ILE A 128 -12.89 -13.97 25.46
CA ILE A 128 -13.03 -12.56 25.12
C ILE A 128 -12.15 -12.27 23.91
N ALA A 129 -12.75 -11.67 22.88
CA ALA A 129 -12.05 -11.19 21.70
C ALA A 129 -11.94 -9.67 21.74
N ILE A 130 -10.71 -9.17 21.60
CA ILE A 130 -10.44 -7.77 21.30
C ILE A 130 -10.11 -7.70 19.82
N ILE A 131 -11.03 -7.14 19.03
CA ILE A 131 -10.69 -6.63 17.71
C ILE A 131 -10.12 -5.25 17.97
N PRO A 132 -8.85 -4.99 17.61
CA PRO A 132 -8.30 -3.65 17.70
C PRO A 132 -9.29 -2.72 17.02
N ALA A 133 -9.62 -1.60 17.67
CA ALA A 133 -10.13 -0.49 16.89
C ALA A 133 -9.14 -0.34 15.74
N THR A 134 -9.62 -0.24 14.50
CA THR A 134 -8.79 0.41 13.49
C THR A 134 -8.44 1.73 14.13
N ASP A 135 -7.22 1.85 14.67
CA ASP A 135 -6.55 3.12 14.69
C ASP A 135 -6.73 3.55 13.25
N SER A 136 -7.70 4.45 13.01
CA SER A 136 -7.67 5.26 11.81
C SER A 136 -6.21 5.64 11.75
N LEU A 137 -5.50 5.22 10.68
CA LEU A 137 -4.16 5.73 10.45
C LEU A 137 -4.29 7.21 10.79
N GLU A 138 -3.57 7.69 11.80
CA GLU A 138 -3.72 9.02 12.40
C GLU A 138 -3.73 10.13 11.33
N TRP A 139 -3.26 9.83 10.10
CA TRP A 139 -3.31 10.66 8.89
C TRP A 139 -4.12 10.04 7.72
N SER A 140 -5.14 9.24 8.00
CA SER A 140 -6.05 8.73 6.99
C SER A 140 -6.86 9.90 6.46
N ILE A 141 -6.71 10.17 5.16
CA ILE A 141 -7.62 11.07 4.45
C ILE A 141 -9.03 10.52 4.60
N ASP A 142 -9.97 11.39 4.95
CA ASP A 142 -11.39 11.03 5.07
C ASP A 142 -11.86 10.30 3.83
N LEU A 143 -12.64 9.23 4.05
CA LEU A 143 -13.20 8.46 2.96
C LEU A 143 -14.10 9.39 2.14
N SER A 144 -13.65 9.77 0.95
CA SER A 144 -14.43 10.52 -0.01
C SER A 144 -15.02 9.56 -1.02
N ASP A 145 -16.23 9.88 -1.49
CA ASP A 145 -16.84 9.12 -2.57
C ASP A 145 -15.94 9.14 -3.81
N THR A 146 -15.79 7.96 -4.44
CA THR A 146 -14.85 7.79 -5.56
C THR A 146 -15.25 8.65 -6.76
N SER A 147 -16.54 8.79 -7.04
CA SER A 147 -17.02 9.61 -8.16
C SER A 147 -16.71 11.09 -7.96
N THR A 148 -16.76 11.54 -6.71
CA THR A 148 -16.40 12.91 -6.34
C THR A 148 -14.90 13.16 -6.52
N VAL A 149 -14.06 12.23 -6.06
CA VAL A 149 -12.60 12.32 -6.24
C VAL A 149 -12.23 12.35 -7.73
N VAL A 150 -12.80 11.44 -8.52
CA VAL A 150 -12.58 11.38 -9.97
C VAL A 150 -13.00 12.69 -10.64
N SER A 151 -14.20 13.19 -10.34
CA SER A 151 -14.70 14.45 -10.91
C SER A 151 -13.78 15.65 -10.59
N ASN A 152 -13.24 15.70 -9.37
CA ASN A 152 -12.31 16.75 -8.96
C ASN A 152 -10.97 16.63 -9.70
N VAL A 153 -10.44 15.42 -9.85
CA VAL A 153 -9.20 15.20 -10.61
C VAL A 153 -9.39 15.55 -12.08
N ASP A 154 -10.50 15.16 -12.70
CA ASP A 154 -10.81 15.49 -14.08
C ASP A 154 -10.95 17.01 -14.29
N ALA A 155 -11.56 17.71 -13.34
CA ALA A 155 -11.62 19.17 -13.37
C ALA A 155 -10.22 19.80 -13.37
N ILE A 156 -9.32 19.34 -12.48
CA ILE A 156 -7.92 19.80 -12.43
C ILE A 156 -7.19 19.49 -13.75
N LEU A 157 -7.36 18.29 -14.30
CA LEU A 157 -6.70 17.91 -15.55
C LEU A 157 -7.24 18.69 -16.76
N SER A 158 -8.52 19.08 -16.74
CA SER A 158 -9.14 19.85 -17.81
C SER A 158 -8.50 21.23 -18.01
N ASP A 159 -7.92 21.81 -16.95
CA ASP A 159 -7.18 23.08 -17.02
C ASP A 159 -5.93 22.98 -17.92
N PHE A 160 -5.38 21.76 -18.08
CA PHE A 160 -4.19 21.49 -18.89
C PHE A 160 -4.52 21.06 -20.33
N ARG A 161 -5.78 21.21 -20.79
CA ARG A 161 -6.23 20.76 -22.11
C ARG A 161 -5.35 21.22 -23.27
N GLU A 162 -4.85 22.45 -23.23
CA GLU A 162 -4.03 23.00 -24.32
C GLU A 162 -2.64 22.38 -24.34
N LEU A 163 -2.05 22.17 -23.16
CA LEU A 163 -0.79 21.45 -23.02
C LEU A 163 -0.94 20.01 -23.54
N PHE A 164 -2.00 19.31 -23.17
CA PHE A 164 -2.23 17.93 -23.60
C PHE A 164 -2.43 17.82 -25.11
N LYS A 165 -3.19 18.73 -25.73
CA LYS A 165 -3.30 18.82 -27.20
C LYS A 165 -1.92 18.99 -27.85
N ARG A 166 -1.11 19.92 -27.34
CA ARG A 166 0.25 20.14 -27.86
C ARG A 166 1.13 18.91 -27.70
N CYS A 167 1.04 18.20 -26.57
CA CYS A 167 1.79 16.98 -26.33
C CYS A 167 1.46 15.84 -27.31
N CYS A 168 0.26 15.82 -27.88
CA CYS A 168 -0.13 14.85 -28.89
C CYS A 168 0.26 15.29 -30.31
N CYS A 169 0.28 16.61 -30.58
CA CYS A 169 0.51 17.14 -31.93
C CYS A 169 1.97 17.49 -32.23
N GLU A 170 2.76 17.89 -31.23
CA GLU A 170 4.13 18.40 -31.43
C GLU A 170 5.09 17.90 -30.33
N LYS A 171 6.40 17.89 -30.63
CA LYS A 171 7.44 17.65 -29.61
C LYS A 171 7.56 18.90 -28.73
N LEU A 172 7.42 18.72 -27.42
CA LEU A 172 7.57 19.80 -26.45
C LEU A 172 8.99 20.38 -26.51
N LYS A 173 9.07 21.71 -26.58
CA LYS A 173 10.32 22.45 -26.61
C LYS A 173 10.58 23.10 -25.25
N LEU A 174 11.72 22.78 -24.66
CA LEU A 174 12.19 23.46 -23.45
C LEU A 174 12.74 24.85 -23.80
N PRO A 175 12.67 25.83 -22.87
CA PRO A 175 13.31 27.12 -23.05
C PRO A 175 14.81 26.96 -23.32
N ILE A 176 15.36 27.74 -24.26
CA ILE A 176 16.78 27.62 -24.66
C ILE A 176 17.68 28.41 -23.70
N PHE A 177 18.82 27.83 -23.35
CA PHE A 177 19.86 28.44 -22.54
C PHE A 177 20.48 29.64 -23.27
N LYS A 178 20.65 30.76 -22.56
CA LYS A 178 21.27 31.98 -23.09
C LYS A 178 22.64 32.15 -22.45
N PRO A 179 23.75 31.85 -23.16
CA PRO A 179 25.09 32.07 -22.63
C PRO A 179 25.37 33.56 -22.41
N ASP A 180 26.27 33.87 -21.48
CA ASP A 180 26.76 35.24 -21.29
C ASP A 180 27.44 35.74 -22.57
N LYS A 181 27.09 36.95 -23.02
CA LYS A 181 27.70 37.59 -24.18
C LYS A 181 29.20 37.81 -24.02
N ALA A 182 29.69 37.93 -22.78
CA ALA A 182 31.12 38.03 -22.49
C ALA A 182 31.87 36.69 -22.62
N HIS A 183 31.17 35.56 -22.76
CA HIS A 183 31.80 34.24 -22.84
C HIS A 183 32.58 34.09 -24.17
N PRO A 184 33.85 33.64 -24.16
CA PRO A 184 34.68 33.52 -25.37
C PRO A 184 34.04 32.68 -26.50
N TYR A 185 33.21 31.70 -26.11
CA TYR A 185 32.49 30.80 -27.02
C TYR A 185 31.00 31.13 -27.16
N TYR A 186 30.57 32.37 -26.90
CA TYR A 186 29.15 32.78 -26.91
C TYR A 186 28.39 32.29 -28.15
N ASN A 187 28.91 32.56 -29.35
CA ASN A 187 28.25 32.18 -30.59
C ASN A 187 28.14 30.65 -30.71
N ALA A 188 29.24 29.93 -30.48
CA ALA A 188 29.24 28.47 -30.54
C ALA A 188 28.24 27.84 -29.57
N ILE A 189 28.18 28.30 -28.31
CA ILE A 189 27.23 27.76 -27.31
C ILE A 189 25.79 28.12 -27.66
N ARG A 190 25.54 29.34 -28.14
CA ARG A 190 24.20 29.77 -28.58
C ARG A 190 23.71 28.89 -29.73
N ASP A 191 24.58 28.57 -30.67
CA ASP A 191 24.22 27.83 -31.88
C ASP A 191 23.90 26.34 -31.59
N LEU A 192 24.36 25.80 -30.45
CA LEU A 192 23.99 24.45 -29.98
C LEU A 192 22.53 24.31 -29.52
N GLN A 193 21.80 25.42 -29.31
CA GLN A 193 20.38 25.41 -28.90
C GLN A 193 20.07 24.54 -27.65
N ILE A 194 21.00 24.51 -26.70
CA ILE A 194 20.89 23.65 -25.51
C ILE A 194 19.71 24.11 -24.63
N PRO A 195 18.87 23.21 -24.10
CA PRO A 195 17.83 23.56 -23.14
C PRO A 195 18.39 24.26 -21.89
N SER A 196 17.66 25.23 -21.36
CA SER A 196 17.93 25.87 -20.07
C SER A 196 17.45 24.99 -18.93
N ASN A 197 18.19 24.96 -17.83
CA ASN A 197 17.72 24.29 -16.61
C ASN A 197 16.55 25.07 -15.99
N PRO A 198 15.39 24.44 -15.74
CA PRO A 198 14.21 25.11 -15.17
C PRO A 198 14.45 25.71 -13.78
N LYS A 199 15.26 25.04 -12.97
CA LYS A 199 15.57 25.45 -11.60
C LYS A 199 16.69 26.51 -11.57
N TYR A 200 17.64 26.39 -12.49
CA TYR A 200 18.81 27.27 -12.56
C TYR A 200 18.94 27.86 -13.97
N LYS A 201 18.16 28.90 -14.29
CA LYS A 201 18.08 29.49 -15.65
C LYS A 201 19.41 29.94 -16.26
N GLN A 202 20.45 30.11 -15.44
CA GLN A 202 21.81 30.44 -15.86
C GLN A 202 22.67 29.20 -16.18
N ARG A 203 22.10 27.99 -16.18
CA ARG A 203 22.80 26.74 -16.46
C ARG A 203 22.15 25.98 -17.62
N PRO A 204 22.94 25.40 -18.53
CA PRO A 204 22.42 24.49 -19.53
C PRO A 204 21.94 23.17 -18.90
N LEU A 205 20.94 22.54 -19.51
CA LEU A 205 20.40 21.24 -19.15
C LEU A 205 20.79 20.20 -20.21
N LEU A 206 22.06 19.79 -20.16
CA LEU A 206 22.64 18.85 -21.13
C LEU A 206 21.90 17.50 -21.15
N LEU A 207 21.34 17.06 -20.02
CA LEU A 207 20.56 15.83 -19.93
C LEU A 207 19.35 15.78 -20.88
N MET A 208 18.79 16.94 -21.27
CA MET A 208 17.61 17.03 -22.13
C MET A 208 17.94 17.50 -23.55
N ASN A 209 19.22 17.70 -23.88
CA ASN A 209 19.64 18.14 -25.20
C ASN A 209 19.53 16.99 -26.22
N ASP A 210 19.02 17.23 -27.43
CA ASP A 210 18.96 16.21 -28.50
C ASP A 210 18.37 14.85 -28.05
N LEU A 211 17.23 14.88 -27.35
CA LEU A 211 16.52 13.65 -26.99
C LEU A 211 15.95 12.95 -28.24
N PRO A 212 15.98 11.60 -28.30
CA PRO A 212 15.59 10.86 -29.48
C PRO A 212 14.10 10.97 -29.78
N THR A 213 13.74 10.65 -31.02
CA THR A 213 12.35 10.40 -31.42
C THR A 213 11.99 8.91 -31.22
N ILE A 214 10.68 8.59 -31.18
CA ILE A 214 10.16 7.24 -30.86
C ILE A 214 10.81 6.13 -31.70
N ASN A 215 11.14 6.42 -32.97
CA ASN A 215 11.73 5.49 -33.92
C ASN A 215 13.12 5.91 -34.38
N GLY A 216 13.73 6.88 -33.68
CA GLY A 216 15.01 7.45 -34.05
C GLY A 216 16.17 6.77 -33.34
N ASN A 217 17.25 6.55 -34.09
CA ASN A 217 18.58 6.28 -33.53
C ASN A 217 19.35 7.60 -33.29
N ASP A 218 18.64 8.71 -33.15
CA ASP A 218 19.15 10.08 -33.01
C ASP A 218 19.49 10.46 -31.56
N GLY A 219 19.44 9.48 -30.64
CA GLY A 219 19.90 9.64 -29.26
C GLY A 219 21.42 9.67 -29.15
N LEU A 220 21.92 10.21 -28.04
CA LEU A 220 23.35 10.26 -27.71
C LEU A 220 23.87 8.94 -27.13
N THR A 221 22.99 8.05 -26.67
CA THR A 221 23.37 6.78 -26.06
C THR A 221 22.75 5.60 -26.79
N ASP A 222 23.46 4.47 -26.80
CA ASP A 222 22.92 3.22 -27.33
C ASP A 222 22.00 2.57 -26.29
N THR A 223 20.71 2.56 -26.59
CA THR A 223 19.66 1.97 -25.74
C THR A 223 19.29 0.54 -26.13
N THR A 224 19.85 -0.01 -27.22
CA THR A 224 19.41 -1.27 -27.86
C THR A 224 19.35 -2.43 -26.87
N VAL A 225 20.43 -2.65 -26.11
CA VAL A 225 20.51 -3.74 -25.14
C VAL A 225 19.46 -3.59 -24.04
N LEU A 226 19.22 -2.37 -23.55
CA LEU A 226 18.20 -2.13 -22.53
C LEU A 226 16.79 -2.29 -23.10
N GLU A 227 16.57 -1.89 -24.36
CA GLU A 227 15.29 -2.07 -25.05
C GLU A 227 14.94 -3.54 -25.25
N ASP A 228 15.91 -4.39 -25.58
CA ASP A 228 15.71 -5.83 -25.73
C ASP A 228 15.46 -6.49 -24.38
N LEU A 229 16.31 -6.19 -23.38
CA LEU A 229 16.18 -6.76 -22.05
C LEU A 229 14.88 -6.32 -21.35
N SER A 230 14.37 -5.11 -21.61
CA SER A 230 13.13 -4.62 -21.01
C SER A 230 11.89 -5.41 -21.43
N GLN A 231 11.97 -6.21 -22.50
CA GLN A 231 10.86 -7.06 -22.94
C GLN A 231 10.85 -8.43 -22.25
N ILE A 232 11.99 -8.84 -21.69
CA ILE A 232 12.21 -10.21 -21.20
C ILE A 232 12.37 -10.22 -19.67
N LYS A 233 12.86 -9.13 -19.08
CA LYS A 233 13.20 -9.05 -17.66
C LYS A 233 12.21 -8.15 -16.91
N GLU A 234 11.72 -8.65 -15.78
CA GLU A 234 10.88 -7.87 -14.86
C GLU A 234 11.66 -6.77 -14.13
N ILE A 235 12.92 -7.05 -13.78
CA ILE A 235 13.79 -6.12 -13.06
C ILE A 235 15.13 -6.04 -13.79
N MET A 236 15.61 -4.81 -13.97
CA MET A 236 16.90 -4.52 -14.58
C MET A 236 17.68 -3.54 -13.70
N ILE A 237 18.95 -3.86 -13.46
CA ILE A 237 19.86 -3.02 -12.68
C ILE A 237 20.94 -2.50 -13.63
N VAL A 238 20.97 -1.18 -13.83
CA VAL A 238 21.98 -0.52 -14.66
C VAL A 238 23.08 0.04 -13.77
N MET A 239 24.26 -0.59 -13.81
CA MET A 239 25.43 -0.17 -13.04
C MET A 239 26.46 0.55 -13.92
N GLY A 240 27.18 1.49 -13.33
CA GLY A 240 28.21 2.26 -14.03
C GLY A 240 28.80 3.35 -13.14
N THR A 241 30.02 3.78 -13.44
CA THR A 241 30.74 4.83 -12.70
C THR A 241 30.03 6.19 -12.78
N SER A 242 30.39 7.15 -11.92
CA SER A 242 29.86 8.52 -12.03
C SER A 242 30.17 9.10 -13.41
N GLY A 243 29.20 9.79 -14.03
CA GLY A 243 29.36 10.37 -15.37
C GLY A 243 29.25 9.40 -16.56
N SER A 244 29.10 8.09 -16.34
CA SER A 244 28.97 7.07 -17.41
C SER A 244 27.70 7.14 -18.27
N GLY A 245 26.84 8.15 -18.08
CA GLY A 245 25.63 8.34 -18.91
C GLY A 245 24.39 7.57 -18.47
N LYS A 246 24.41 6.79 -17.38
CA LYS A 246 23.25 6.00 -16.88
C LYS A 246 21.91 6.75 -16.95
N THR A 247 21.85 7.93 -16.33
CA THR A 247 20.62 8.74 -16.29
C THR A 247 20.18 9.16 -17.68
N ARG A 248 21.12 9.55 -18.54
CA ARG A 248 20.83 9.93 -19.93
C ARG A 248 20.26 8.74 -20.70
N THR A 249 20.86 7.57 -20.59
CA THR A 249 20.40 6.34 -21.24
C THR A 249 18.98 5.95 -20.81
N LEU A 250 18.66 6.07 -19.51
CA LEU A 250 17.29 5.82 -19.02
C LEU A 250 16.27 6.83 -19.55
N ILE A 251 16.64 8.12 -19.64
CA ILE A 251 15.76 9.15 -20.22
C ILE A 251 15.53 8.89 -21.71
N GLU A 252 16.57 8.53 -22.47
CA GLU A 252 16.44 8.20 -23.90
C GLU A 252 15.58 6.95 -24.13
N LEU A 253 15.73 5.93 -23.29
CA LEU A 253 14.87 4.75 -23.31
C LEU A 253 13.39 5.13 -23.11
N LEU A 254 13.10 6.02 -22.16
CA LEU A 254 11.75 6.53 -21.90
C LEU A 254 11.22 7.47 -22.99
N CYS A 255 12.09 8.04 -23.82
CA CYS A 255 11.67 8.78 -25.01
C CYS A 255 11.21 7.86 -26.15
N LYS A 256 11.63 6.59 -26.12
CA LYS A 256 11.24 5.56 -27.09
C LYS A 256 10.08 4.69 -26.59
N LYS A 257 10.00 4.45 -25.28
CA LYS A 257 8.97 3.60 -24.65
C LYS A 257 8.26 4.32 -23.51
N TYR A 258 6.96 4.10 -23.36
CA TYR A 258 6.23 4.62 -22.20
C TYR A 258 6.76 3.99 -20.91
N GLY A 259 6.91 4.82 -19.88
CA GLY A 259 7.26 4.38 -18.55
C GLY A 259 7.09 5.49 -17.52
N ILE A 260 7.26 5.13 -16.26
CA ILE A 260 7.23 6.05 -15.14
C ILE A 260 8.65 6.25 -14.61
N TYR A 261 9.05 7.51 -14.44
CA TYR A 261 10.40 7.85 -14.00
C TYR A 261 10.42 8.36 -12.55
N PHE A 262 11.19 7.70 -11.69
CA PHE A 262 11.40 8.13 -10.31
C PHE A 262 12.89 8.33 -10.01
N THR A 263 13.20 9.34 -9.19
CA THR A 263 14.54 9.61 -8.67
C THR A 263 14.55 9.44 -7.16
N GLY A 264 15.36 8.51 -6.64
CA GLY A 264 15.47 8.29 -5.19
C GLY A 264 16.13 9.42 -4.41
N LEU A 265 17.03 10.19 -5.05
CA LEU A 265 17.66 11.39 -4.48
C LEU A 265 17.34 12.60 -5.36
N VAL A 266 16.47 13.48 -4.84
CA VAL A 266 15.95 14.67 -5.55
C VAL A 266 16.91 15.87 -5.47
N LYS A 267 18.08 15.72 -4.83
CA LYS A 267 19.09 16.77 -4.90
C LYS A 267 19.66 16.78 -6.32
N GLU A 268 19.32 17.85 -7.05
CA GLU A 268 19.88 18.27 -8.34
C GLU A 268 19.45 17.51 -9.60
N ASN A 269 18.82 16.35 -9.49
CA ASN A 269 18.27 15.62 -10.64
C ASN A 269 16.89 16.16 -11.07
N PRO A 270 16.58 16.22 -12.37
CA PRO A 270 15.24 16.56 -12.86
C PRO A 270 14.22 15.46 -12.53
N GLY A 271 12.95 15.87 -12.41
CA GLY A 271 11.82 15.00 -12.15
C GLY A 271 11.55 14.68 -10.68
N SER A 272 10.48 13.92 -10.46
CA SER A 272 10.05 13.42 -9.14
C SER A 272 9.84 14.50 -8.05
N GLY A 273 9.46 15.72 -8.45
CA GLY A 273 9.11 16.78 -7.50
C GLY A 273 7.86 16.43 -6.67
N ASP A 274 6.93 15.68 -7.26
CA ASP A 274 5.81 15.04 -6.58
C ASP A 274 6.26 14.04 -5.51
N LEU A 275 7.27 13.21 -5.79
CA LEU A 275 7.84 12.26 -4.82
C LEU A 275 8.54 13.02 -3.69
N ARG A 276 9.21 14.13 -4.00
CA ARG A 276 9.79 14.99 -2.97
C ARG A 276 8.71 15.58 -2.07
N MET A 277 7.65 16.13 -2.66
CA MET A 277 6.52 16.67 -1.92
C MET A 277 5.88 15.61 -1.02
N MET A 278 5.72 14.39 -1.53
CA MET A 278 5.27 13.25 -0.75
C MET A 278 6.20 12.94 0.43
N ILE A 279 7.51 12.87 0.20
CA ILE A 279 8.51 12.63 1.26
C ILE A 279 8.45 13.77 2.29
N ASP A 280 8.46 15.03 1.87
CA ASP A 280 8.41 16.19 2.77
C ASP A 280 7.09 16.23 3.57
N HIS A 281 6.01 15.70 3.02
CA HIS A 281 4.73 15.55 3.72
C HIS A 281 4.77 14.41 4.76
N ILE A 282 5.39 13.28 4.44
CA ILE A 282 5.40 12.10 5.32
C ILE A 282 6.46 12.21 6.41
N PHE A 283 7.66 12.68 6.07
CA PHE A 283 8.86 12.61 6.91
C PHE A 283 8.69 13.21 8.31
N PRO A 284 8.09 14.41 8.49
CA PRO A 284 7.88 15.00 9.82
C PRO A 284 6.91 14.22 10.71
N ARG A 285 6.14 13.30 10.10
CA ARG A 285 5.07 12.59 10.77
C ARG A 285 5.47 11.18 11.19
N LEU A 286 6.50 10.60 10.56
CA LEU A 286 7.01 9.26 10.88
C LEU A 286 7.36 9.16 12.38
N LYS A 287 6.79 8.17 13.08
CA LYS A 287 7.03 7.86 14.50
C LYS A 287 8.10 6.76 14.63
N GLU A 288 8.55 6.41 15.83
CA GLU A 288 9.56 5.35 16.03
C GLU A 288 9.09 3.94 15.61
N SER A 289 7.78 3.69 15.46
CA SER A 289 7.28 2.37 15.06
C SER A 289 7.43 2.14 13.55
N LEU A 290 8.28 1.18 13.17
CA LEU A 290 8.53 0.79 11.78
C LEU A 290 7.28 0.33 10.99
N PRO A 291 6.36 -0.50 11.52
CA PRO A 291 5.26 -1.06 10.70
C PRO A 291 4.22 -0.05 10.24
N LYS A 292 3.86 0.93 11.09
CA LYS A 292 2.90 1.99 10.73
C LYS A 292 3.50 2.94 9.67
N ASN A 293 4.80 3.23 9.77
CA ASN A 293 5.52 4.06 8.81
C ASN A 293 5.56 3.43 7.40
N ASP A 294 5.82 2.13 7.30
CA ASP A 294 5.82 1.40 6.02
C ASP A 294 4.45 1.44 5.35
N LEU A 295 3.38 1.33 6.15
CA LEU A 295 2.01 1.41 5.65
C LEU A 295 1.70 2.80 5.08
N TYR A 296 2.13 3.88 5.76
CA TYR A 296 2.01 5.24 5.24
C TYR A 296 2.82 5.45 3.97
N ALA A 297 4.10 5.08 3.98
CA ALA A 297 4.97 5.22 2.81
C ALA A 297 4.39 4.47 1.60
N THR A 298 3.88 3.26 1.81
CA THR A 298 3.22 2.45 0.77
C THR A 298 1.97 3.13 0.24
N ARG A 299 1.09 3.62 1.12
CA ARG A 299 -0.17 4.27 0.72
C ARG A 299 0.09 5.50 -0.14
N TYR A 300 0.94 6.40 0.33
CA TYR A 300 1.25 7.64 -0.41
C TYR A 300 2.01 7.36 -1.72
N SER A 301 2.92 6.38 -1.74
CA SER A 301 3.60 5.97 -2.98
C SER A 301 2.62 5.41 -4.01
N LYS A 302 1.60 4.65 -3.57
CA LYS A 302 0.51 4.18 -4.44
C LYS A 302 -0.31 5.34 -4.98
N CYS A 303 -0.68 6.32 -4.16
CA CYS A 303 -1.40 7.51 -4.62
C CYS A 303 -0.61 8.28 -5.69
N LEU A 304 0.70 8.43 -5.49
CA LEU A 304 1.57 9.11 -6.45
C LEU A 304 1.64 8.36 -7.79
N LEU A 305 1.86 7.04 -7.75
CA LEU A 305 1.87 6.21 -8.95
C LEU A 305 0.53 6.26 -9.67
N PHE A 306 -0.57 6.17 -8.91
CA PHE A 306 -1.93 6.24 -9.43
C PHE A 306 -2.19 7.59 -10.12
N ALA A 307 -1.78 8.71 -9.53
CA ALA A 307 -1.95 10.04 -10.13
C ALA A 307 -1.26 10.15 -11.50
N ARG A 308 -0.05 9.60 -11.64
CA ARG A 308 0.66 9.59 -12.93
C ARG A 308 0.00 8.68 -13.97
N ILE A 309 -0.40 7.48 -13.57
CA ILE A 309 -1.11 6.53 -14.46
C ILE A 309 -2.44 7.13 -14.91
N TYR A 310 -3.19 7.71 -13.99
CA TYR A 310 -4.47 8.35 -14.27
C TYR A 310 -4.31 9.52 -15.24
N THR A 311 -3.32 10.39 -15.01
CA THR A 311 -3.01 11.50 -15.93
C THR A 311 -2.67 11.01 -17.32
N LEU A 312 -1.83 9.97 -17.44
CA LEU A 312 -1.49 9.38 -18.74
C LEU A 312 -2.74 8.81 -19.43
N ASN A 313 -3.57 8.07 -18.69
CA ASN A 313 -4.80 7.49 -19.24
C ASN A 313 -5.78 8.57 -19.71
N TYR A 314 -5.97 9.61 -18.91
CA TYR A 314 -6.80 10.77 -19.24
C TYR A 314 -6.34 11.44 -20.55
N ILE A 315 -5.02 11.60 -20.75
CA ILE A 315 -4.47 12.15 -21.99
C ILE A 315 -4.80 11.24 -23.18
N LEU A 316 -4.55 9.93 -23.03
CA LEU A 316 -4.75 8.94 -24.10
C LEU A 316 -6.22 8.85 -24.53
N GLU A 317 -7.14 8.87 -23.57
CA GLU A 317 -8.58 8.76 -23.83
C GLU A 317 -9.17 10.02 -24.48
N ASN A 318 -8.74 11.21 -24.03
CA ASN A 318 -9.38 12.47 -24.44
C ASN A 318 -8.66 13.21 -25.58
N TYR A 319 -7.36 12.98 -25.77
CA TYR A 319 -6.53 13.74 -26.71
C TYR A 319 -5.75 12.85 -27.70
N GLY A 320 -5.75 11.54 -27.49
CA GLY A 320 -5.06 10.56 -28.34
C GLY A 320 -3.62 10.30 -27.94
N LYS A 321 -2.82 9.76 -28.88
CA LYS A 321 -1.48 9.23 -28.58
C LYS A 321 -0.46 10.34 -28.31
N ILE A 322 -0.17 10.58 -27.03
CA ILE A 322 0.96 11.42 -26.59
C ILE A 322 2.31 10.77 -26.94
N ASN A 323 3.28 11.53 -27.44
CA ASN A 323 4.63 11.01 -27.68
C ASN A 323 5.30 10.56 -26.35
N PRO A 324 5.87 9.34 -26.22
CA PRO A 324 6.65 8.91 -25.05
C PRO A 324 7.73 9.91 -24.62
N CYS A 325 8.40 10.59 -25.56
CA CYS A 325 9.34 11.67 -25.26
C CYS A 325 8.65 12.84 -24.53
N ASN A 326 7.45 13.25 -24.99
CA ASN A 326 6.68 14.28 -24.28
C ASN A 326 6.23 13.80 -22.90
N TRP A 327 5.81 12.54 -22.78
CA TRP A 327 5.46 11.94 -21.49
C TRP A 327 6.65 11.91 -20.52
N ALA A 328 7.86 11.59 -21.01
CA ALA A 328 9.08 11.64 -20.22
C ALA A 328 9.40 13.09 -19.80
N ILE A 329 9.27 14.06 -20.71
CA ILE A 329 9.51 15.48 -20.43
C ILE A 329 8.55 16.01 -19.36
N LEU A 330 7.25 15.68 -19.42
CA LEU A 330 6.26 16.09 -18.42
C LEU A 330 6.62 15.56 -17.02
N GLN A 331 7.18 14.36 -16.92
CA GLN A 331 7.63 13.80 -15.63
C GLN A 331 8.94 14.43 -15.12
N LEU A 332 9.84 14.82 -16.02
CA LEU A 332 11.15 15.37 -15.70
C LEU A 332 11.11 16.88 -15.40
N CYS A 333 10.22 17.62 -16.07
CA CYS A 333 10.13 19.07 -16.03
C CYS A 333 8.68 19.57 -15.91
N PRO A 334 7.87 19.08 -14.95
CA PRO A 334 6.45 19.40 -14.87
C PRO A 334 6.17 20.90 -14.65
N THR A 335 7.08 21.62 -14.00
CA THR A 335 6.90 23.06 -13.69
C THR A 335 7.22 24.00 -14.84
N VAL A 336 7.67 23.48 -15.99
CA VAL A 336 7.99 24.28 -17.17
C VAL A 336 6.77 24.53 -18.04
N PHE A 337 5.79 23.63 -17.99
CA PHE A 337 4.69 23.52 -18.95
C PHE A 337 3.33 23.80 -18.35
#